data_AF-A0A173TI90-F1
#
_entry.id   AF-A0A173TI90-F1
#
_cell.length_a   1.000
_cell.length_b   1.000
_cell.length_c   1.000
_cell.angle_alpha   90.00
_cell.angle_beta   90.00
_cell.angle_gamma   90.00
#
_symmetry.space_group_name_H-M   'P 1'
#
loop_
_entity.id
_entity.type
_entity.pdbx_description
1 polymer ?
#
loop_
_entity_poly.entity_id
_entity_poly.type
_entity_poly.pdbx_seq_one_letter_code
_entity_poly.pdbx_strand_id
1 'polypeptide(L)'
;MELVKIKGVQKNKPAREECKNMLTMADIIEGVNAVLNPGKPKINWFAPADDAVAAVHIKDGKYDEATSNPSVVYGGKVSDNKVENLKVVAYEGTEGAIYAEGAGTDVTVDTAYISLAGDGQGIGGPASGASAKYNAKLTIKNAVIDTNGRTRYATAAEEGSVLKVYDSVICAHGIPYGDDIERPDALMSTPPPALEMDGNTRTHCTMSNSSSYFYNSKIICDGWAALSTESSEGYVYLEANDCDIVCTKSGYGAYSDPGCHDYFNDCNFDMSCMAAIVAGNSDMTFNDCTAECGSYFALTHCVNGWQEEVADITVTGGDIHTKKECVLVKSHNMMLDLCDVNISSDKGILVHTIVNDDPCATKVTKDVFGVNVVMTDMDVKGDLLHEDTTREMWVMLNSTQLTGAIQHANVAFDKGSKWVATADSDVVFVTDVEPAQIDAPTGVTITAKGAQAGEFALAGGGTLVVTA
;
A
#
# COMPACT_ATOMS: atom_id res chain seq x y z
N MET A 1 -37.20 -30.33 18.32
CA MET A 1 -35.99 -30.39 19.15
C MET A 1 -35.36 -29.03 19.08
N GLU A 2 -35.11 -28.41 20.22
CA GLU A 2 -34.32 -27.17 20.27
C GLU A 2 -32.90 -27.51 19.81
N LEU A 3 -32.42 -26.88 18.74
CA LEU A 3 -31.06 -27.08 18.26
C LEU A 3 -30.10 -26.62 19.36
N VAL A 4 -29.22 -27.51 19.82
CA VAL A 4 -28.19 -27.17 20.81
C VAL A 4 -27.27 -26.14 20.17
N LYS A 5 -27.29 -24.91 20.69
CA LYS A 5 -26.40 -23.83 20.25
C LYS A 5 -25.17 -23.77 21.14
N ILE A 6 -24.01 -23.58 20.52
CA ILE A 6 -22.79 -23.22 21.24
C ILE A 6 -22.93 -21.75 21.61
N LYS A 7 -22.88 -21.43 22.90
CA LYS A 7 -23.06 -20.06 23.38
C LYS A 7 -21.74 -19.31 23.30
N GLY A 8 -21.72 -18.19 22.59
CA GLY A 8 -20.56 -17.30 22.54
C GLY A 8 -20.35 -16.56 23.85
N VAL A 9 -19.11 -16.15 24.15
CA VAL A 9 -18.83 -15.25 25.27
C VAL A 9 -19.15 -13.81 24.88
N GLN A 10 -19.66 -13.04 25.84
CA GLN A 10 -19.66 -11.58 25.68
C GLN A 10 -18.24 -11.07 25.89
N LYS A 11 -17.61 -10.62 24.81
CA LYS A 11 -16.32 -9.95 24.83
C LYS A 11 -16.47 -8.58 24.19
N ASN A 12 -15.95 -7.55 24.85
CA ASN A 12 -15.99 -6.20 24.34
C ASN A 12 -14.88 -6.04 23.30
N LYS A 13 -15.27 -5.88 22.03
CA LYS A 13 -14.35 -5.45 20.98
C LYS A 13 -14.01 -3.97 21.19
N PRO A 14 -12.73 -3.58 21.29
CA PRO A 14 -12.35 -2.17 21.38
C PRO A 14 -12.90 -1.38 20.19
N ALA A 15 -13.47 -0.20 20.46
CA ALA A 15 -13.98 0.68 19.41
C ALA A 15 -12.81 1.34 18.67
N ARG A 16 -13.01 1.69 17.40
CA ARG A 16 -12.08 2.54 16.68
C ARG A 16 -12.06 3.91 17.35
N GLU A 17 -10.87 4.35 17.74
CA GLU A 17 -10.66 5.69 18.27
C GLU A 17 -10.35 6.64 17.10
N GLU A 18 -10.77 7.90 17.23
CA GLU A 18 -10.44 8.93 16.26
C GLU A 18 -8.95 9.27 16.37
N CYS A 19 -8.17 8.98 15.33
CA CYS A 19 -6.80 9.50 15.22
C CYS A 19 -6.86 10.98 14.82
N LYS A 20 -6.38 11.87 15.70
CA LYS A 20 -6.30 13.32 15.45
C LYS A 20 -4.93 13.78 15.02
N ASN A 21 -3.98 12.85 14.91
CA ASN A 21 -2.60 13.18 14.65
C ASN A 21 -2.37 13.15 13.14
N MET A 22 -1.84 14.26 12.64
CA MET A 22 -1.41 14.41 11.27
C MET A 22 0.01 14.97 11.33
N LEU A 23 0.99 14.14 10.99
CA LEU A 23 2.38 14.60 10.92
C LEU A 23 2.52 15.53 9.71
N THR A 24 3.19 16.66 9.90
CA THR A 24 3.68 17.44 8.77
C THR A 24 4.92 16.78 8.19
N MET A 25 5.29 17.14 6.96
CA MET A 25 6.55 16.66 6.38
C MET A 25 7.76 17.04 7.27
N ALA A 26 7.69 18.19 7.94
CA ALA A 26 8.72 18.62 8.89
C ALA A 26 8.82 17.71 10.12
N ASP A 27 7.68 17.24 10.66
CA ASP A 27 7.65 16.32 11.79
C ASP A 27 8.20 14.94 11.40
N ILE A 28 7.87 14.46 10.18
CA ILE A 28 8.41 13.21 9.63
C ILE A 28 9.93 13.28 9.51
N ILE A 29 10.44 14.37 8.92
CA ILE A 29 11.88 14.60 8.79
C ILE A 29 12.55 14.59 10.17
N GLU A 30 11.96 15.25 11.15
CA GLU A 30 12.50 15.31 12.51
C GLU A 30 12.51 13.92 13.19
N GLY A 31 11.38 13.22 13.16
CA GLY A 31 11.23 11.91 13.80
C GLY A 31 12.17 10.85 13.23
N VAL A 32 12.27 10.75 11.90
CA VAL A 32 13.16 9.78 11.25
C VAL A 32 14.63 10.10 11.53
N ASN A 33 15.03 11.38 11.46
CA ASN A 33 16.41 11.75 11.77
C ASN A 33 16.76 11.46 13.24
N ALA A 34 15.85 11.68 14.17
CA ALA A 34 16.08 11.42 15.60
C ALA A 34 16.39 9.95 15.89
N VAL A 35 15.78 9.02 15.15
CA VAL A 35 15.97 7.57 15.35
C VAL A 35 17.10 7.01 14.48
N LEU A 36 17.11 7.33 13.19
CA LEU A 36 17.99 6.70 12.19
C LEU A 36 19.25 7.51 11.87
N ASN A 37 19.30 8.79 12.24
CA ASN A 37 20.43 9.68 11.99
C ASN A 37 20.88 10.47 13.25
N PRO A 38 21.03 9.81 14.43
CA PRO A 38 21.22 10.51 15.68
C PRO A 38 22.57 11.23 15.75
N GLY A 39 22.56 12.49 16.17
CA GLY A 39 23.77 13.30 16.37
C GLY A 39 24.48 13.74 15.09
N LYS A 40 23.85 13.54 13.92
CA LYS A 40 24.34 13.97 12.60
C LYS A 40 23.51 15.15 12.08
N PRO A 41 24.00 15.88 11.04
CA PRO A 41 23.20 16.92 10.40
C PRO A 41 21.87 16.37 9.88
N LYS A 42 20.80 17.16 10.05
CA LYS A 42 19.46 16.79 9.58
C LYS A 42 19.45 16.67 8.06
N ILE A 43 18.92 15.55 7.57
CA ILE A 43 18.75 15.28 6.15
C ILE A 43 17.28 15.46 5.78
N ASN A 44 17.01 16.32 4.78
CA ASN A 44 15.71 16.43 4.14
C ASN A 44 15.76 15.68 2.81
N TRP A 45 15.28 14.43 2.81
CA TRP A 45 15.25 13.59 1.62
C TRP A 45 14.08 13.90 0.67
N PHE A 46 13.18 14.80 1.04
CA PHE A 46 12.11 15.29 0.15
C PHE A 46 12.60 16.39 -0.79
N ALA A 47 13.59 17.20 -0.35
CA ALA A 47 14.04 18.35 -1.11
C ALA A 47 14.79 17.94 -2.39
N PRO A 48 14.40 18.47 -3.57
CA PRO A 48 15.18 18.30 -4.78
C PRO A 48 16.56 18.99 -4.65
N ALA A 49 17.45 18.70 -5.59
CA ALA A 49 18.72 19.43 -5.70
C ALA A 49 18.46 20.93 -6.00
N ASP A 50 19.30 21.81 -5.44
CA ASP A 50 19.16 23.27 -5.59
C ASP A 50 19.32 23.75 -7.05
N ASP A 51 20.06 22.98 -7.86
CA ASP A 51 20.32 23.22 -9.28
C ASP A 51 19.42 22.38 -10.21
N ALA A 52 18.36 21.75 -9.68
CA ALA A 52 17.41 21.01 -10.48
C ALA A 52 16.67 21.92 -11.49
N VAL A 53 16.58 21.48 -12.74
CA VAL A 53 16.00 22.24 -13.85
C VAL A 53 15.19 21.33 -14.77
N ALA A 54 14.01 21.78 -15.20
CA ALA A 54 13.19 21.06 -16.17
C ALA A 54 13.48 21.54 -17.60
N ALA A 55 13.38 20.65 -18.58
CA ALA A 55 13.46 21.03 -19.99
C ALA A 55 12.36 22.04 -20.39
N VAL A 56 11.17 21.88 -19.81
CA VAL A 56 10.01 22.75 -19.95
C VAL A 56 9.47 23.09 -18.57
N HIS A 57 9.65 24.34 -18.15
CA HIS A 57 9.06 24.89 -16.94
C HIS A 57 7.89 25.79 -17.30
N ILE A 58 6.70 25.45 -16.80
CA ILE A 58 5.51 26.30 -16.89
C ILE A 58 5.20 26.78 -15.48
N LYS A 59 5.37 28.08 -15.27
CA LYS A 59 5.27 28.74 -13.97
C LYS A 59 4.18 29.80 -14.00
N ASP A 60 3.26 29.74 -13.05
CA ASP A 60 2.15 30.68 -12.90
C ASP A 60 1.36 30.92 -14.21
N GLY A 61 1.12 29.84 -14.96
CA GLY A 61 0.37 29.83 -16.21
C GLY A 61 1.13 30.37 -17.43
N LYS A 62 2.47 30.45 -17.36
CA LYS A 62 3.34 30.88 -18.47
C LYS A 62 4.48 29.91 -18.69
N TYR A 63 4.82 29.65 -19.96
CA TYR A 63 6.07 28.99 -20.27
C TYR A 63 7.24 29.93 -19.92
N ASP A 64 8.08 29.50 -18.98
CA ASP A 64 9.22 30.28 -18.50
C ASP A 64 10.52 29.77 -19.15
N GLU A 65 10.90 30.39 -20.26
CA GLU A 65 12.15 30.06 -20.96
C GLU A 65 13.39 30.29 -20.10
N ALA A 66 13.36 31.22 -19.14
CA ALA A 66 14.53 31.61 -18.36
C ALA A 66 14.91 30.55 -17.31
N THR A 67 13.93 29.79 -16.82
CA THR A 67 14.10 28.68 -15.87
C THR A 67 13.96 27.30 -16.52
N SER A 68 13.78 27.26 -17.84
CA SER A 68 13.76 26.03 -18.63
C SER A 68 15.16 25.67 -19.14
N ASN A 69 15.38 24.38 -19.43
CA ASN A 69 16.57 23.86 -20.09
C ASN A 69 16.27 23.40 -21.52
N PRO A 70 16.28 24.29 -22.52
CA PRO A 70 16.01 23.92 -23.91
C PRO A 70 17.11 23.05 -24.53
N SER A 71 18.28 22.91 -23.89
CA SER A 71 19.42 22.17 -24.46
C SER A 71 19.18 20.65 -24.54
N VAL A 72 18.27 20.13 -23.69
CA VAL A 72 17.86 18.72 -23.66
C VAL A 72 16.56 18.46 -24.42
N VAL A 73 15.99 19.48 -25.09
CA VAL A 73 14.78 19.37 -25.91
C VAL A 73 15.15 19.09 -27.37
N TYR A 74 14.70 17.95 -27.89
CA TYR A 74 14.97 17.50 -29.26
C TYR A 74 13.77 17.63 -30.20
N GLY A 75 12.62 18.03 -29.68
CA GLY A 75 11.43 18.25 -30.49
C GLY A 75 10.19 18.53 -29.64
N GLY A 76 9.15 18.98 -30.31
CA GLY A 76 7.87 19.34 -29.73
C GLY A 76 7.55 20.81 -29.86
N LYS A 77 6.37 21.19 -29.36
CA LYS A 77 5.91 22.58 -29.27
C LYS A 77 5.50 22.84 -27.83
N VAL A 78 5.88 24.01 -27.34
CA VAL A 78 5.59 24.45 -25.98
C VAL A 78 4.86 25.79 -26.04
N SER A 79 3.82 25.91 -25.23
CA SER A 79 3.05 27.12 -25.00
C SER A 79 2.64 27.18 -23.53
N ASP A 80 2.05 28.29 -23.12
CA ASP A 80 1.63 28.56 -21.73
C ASP A 80 0.79 27.45 -21.07
N ASN A 81 -0.03 26.75 -21.85
CA ASN A 81 -0.98 25.76 -21.34
C ASN A 81 -0.98 24.44 -22.12
N LYS A 82 -0.13 24.31 -23.13
CA LYS A 82 -0.07 23.10 -23.97
C LYS A 82 1.36 22.78 -24.37
N VAL A 83 1.71 21.50 -24.20
CA VAL A 83 2.94 20.89 -24.69
C VAL A 83 2.57 19.77 -25.67
N GLU A 84 3.12 19.75 -26.87
CA GLU A 84 2.76 18.79 -27.92
C GLU A 84 3.99 18.10 -28.50
N ASN A 85 3.94 16.77 -28.62
CA ASN A 85 4.99 15.94 -29.24
C ASN A 85 6.39 16.20 -28.66
N LEU A 86 6.47 16.41 -27.34
CA LEU A 86 7.72 16.73 -26.66
C LEU A 86 8.71 15.56 -26.75
N LYS A 87 9.99 15.87 -26.99
CA LYS A 87 11.08 14.90 -26.92
C LYS A 87 12.19 15.46 -26.04
N VAL A 88 12.47 14.77 -24.94
CA VAL A 88 13.53 15.18 -23.99
C VAL A 88 14.46 14.00 -23.74
N VAL A 89 15.76 14.28 -23.80
CA VAL A 89 16.81 13.33 -23.39
C VAL A 89 17.83 14.06 -22.53
N ALA A 90 17.96 13.64 -21.28
CA ALA A 90 18.90 14.22 -20.33
C ALA A 90 19.63 13.12 -19.55
N TYR A 91 20.89 13.37 -19.18
CA TYR A 91 21.74 12.38 -18.50
C TYR A 91 22.27 12.88 -17.15
N GLU A 92 22.04 14.16 -16.82
CA GLU A 92 22.37 14.69 -15.51
C GLU A 92 21.23 14.45 -14.52
N GLY A 93 21.60 14.14 -13.27
CA GLY A 93 20.70 13.89 -12.14
C GLY A 93 19.69 15.01 -11.87
N THR A 94 20.06 16.23 -12.26
CA THR A 94 19.37 17.48 -11.96
C THR A 94 18.46 17.95 -13.11
N GLU A 95 18.51 17.30 -14.27
CA GLU A 95 17.76 17.71 -15.47
C GLU A 95 16.48 16.90 -15.68
N GLY A 96 15.30 17.47 -15.51
CA GLY A 96 14.02 16.80 -15.79
C GLY A 96 13.41 17.22 -17.12
N ALA A 97 12.16 16.81 -17.38
CA ALA A 97 11.47 17.17 -18.61
C ALA A 97 10.37 18.22 -18.42
N ILE A 98 9.33 17.95 -17.64
CA ILE A 98 8.18 18.87 -17.48
C ILE A 98 8.01 19.25 -16.02
N TYR A 99 7.94 20.55 -15.74
CA TYR A 99 7.63 21.05 -14.40
C TYR A 99 6.52 22.11 -14.48
N ALA A 100 5.38 21.78 -13.90
CA ALA A 100 4.21 22.66 -13.79
C ALA A 100 4.15 23.22 -12.37
N GLU A 101 4.25 24.54 -12.23
CA GLU A 101 4.41 25.21 -10.94
C GLU A 101 3.39 26.34 -10.77
N GLY A 102 2.73 26.38 -9.61
CA GLY A 102 1.92 27.52 -9.17
C GLY A 102 0.43 27.39 -9.48
N ALA A 103 -0.39 28.00 -8.62
CA ALA A 103 -1.86 27.87 -8.63
C ALA A 103 -2.53 28.40 -9.93
N GLY A 104 -1.82 29.23 -10.70
CA GLY A 104 -2.27 29.71 -12.02
C GLY A 104 -1.96 28.76 -13.17
N THR A 105 -1.26 27.66 -12.93
CA THR A 105 -0.80 26.72 -13.96
C THR A 105 -1.79 25.58 -14.15
N ASP A 106 -2.28 25.45 -15.38
CA ASP A 106 -3.07 24.32 -15.86
C ASP A 106 -2.57 23.97 -17.27
N VAL A 107 -1.81 22.87 -17.37
CA VAL A 107 -1.14 22.46 -18.61
C VAL A 107 -1.55 21.06 -19.03
N THR A 108 -1.78 20.91 -20.34
CA THR A 108 -1.91 19.60 -20.99
C THR A 108 -0.68 19.27 -21.83
N VAL A 109 -0.10 18.11 -21.58
CA VAL A 109 0.94 17.47 -22.37
C VAL A 109 0.25 16.43 -23.25
N ASP A 110 0.28 16.67 -24.56
CA ASP A 110 -0.29 15.78 -25.58
C ASP A 110 0.84 15.16 -26.40
N THR A 111 1.14 13.91 -26.08
CA THR A 111 2.29 13.14 -26.60
C THR A 111 3.64 13.67 -26.10
N ALA A 112 4.38 12.81 -25.39
CA ALA A 112 5.75 13.08 -24.98
C ALA A 112 6.60 11.79 -24.99
N TYR A 113 7.88 11.92 -25.35
CA TYR A 113 8.88 10.87 -25.25
C TYR A 113 10.04 11.40 -24.41
N ILE A 114 10.14 10.92 -23.18
CA ILE A 114 11.07 11.42 -22.18
C ILE A 114 11.98 10.26 -21.77
N SER A 115 13.29 10.46 -21.90
CA SER A 115 14.31 9.51 -21.44
C SER A 115 15.31 10.26 -20.56
N LEU A 116 15.31 9.96 -19.27
CA LEU A 116 16.16 10.63 -18.28
C LEU A 116 17.09 9.62 -17.63
N ALA A 117 18.35 10.00 -17.44
CA ALA A 117 19.33 9.22 -16.70
C ALA A 117 20.06 10.07 -15.65
N GLY A 118 20.71 9.39 -14.70
CA GLY A 118 21.49 10.01 -13.64
C GLY A 118 20.76 10.02 -12.30
N ASP A 119 21.55 9.96 -11.22
CA ASP A 119 21.02 9.95 -9.86
C ASP A 119 20.36 11.28 -9.51
N GLY A 120 19.08 11.23 -9.18
CA GLY A 120 18.35 12.36 -8.65
C GLY A 120 18.64 12.62 -7.17
N GLN A 121 17.97 13.63 -6.65
CA GLN A 121 17.89 13.95 -5.24
C GLN A 121 16.45 14.42 -4.95
N GLY A 122 15.94 14.09 -3.77
CA GLY A 122 14.59 14.51 -3.38
C GLY A 122 13.51 13.60 -3.94
N ILE A 123 12.27 14.04 -3.73
CA ILE A 123 11.08 13.46 -4.33
C ILE A 123 10.50 14.48 -5.29
N GLY A 124 10.25 14.09 -6.54
CA GLY A 124 9.60 14.97 -7.49
C GLY A 124 10.46 16.13 -7.99
N GLY A 125 9.86 17.31 -8.05
CA GLY A 125 10.50 18.56 -8.48
C GLY A 125 10.93 18.63 -9.94
N PRO A 126 11.73 19.65 -10.30
CA PRO A 126 12.10 19.94 -11.69
C PRO A 126 12.93 18.85 -12.38
N ALA A 127 13.60 17.97 -11.61
CA ALA A 127 14.44 16.89 -12.14
C ALA A 127 13.65 15.62 -12.55
N SER A 128 12.35 15.58 -12.27
CA SER A 128 11.47 14.46 -12.62
C SER A 128 11.17 14.39 -14.12
N GLY A 129 10.67 13.23 -14.57
CA GLY A 129 10.05 13.13 -15.90
C GLY A 129 8.94 14.16 -16.06
N ALA A 130 7.98 14.18 -15.14
CA ALA A 130 6.99 15.25 -15.07
C ALA A 130 6.51 15.50 -13.63
N SER A 131 6.56 16.74 -13.15
CA SER A 131 6.07 17.10 -11.80
C SER A 131 5.07 18.27 -11.86
N ALA A 132 4.07 18.21 -10.99
CA ALA A 132 3.19 19.32 -10.66
C ALA A 132 3.41 19.74 -9.20
N LYS A 133 3.51 21.05 -8.95
CA LYS A 133 3.79 21.60 -7.61
C LYS A 133 3.07 22.93 -7.34
N TYR A 134 2.87 23.27 -6.06
CA TYR A 134 2.26 24.52 -5.61
C TYR A 134 0.87 24.77 -6.20
N ASN A 135 -0.04 23.79 -6.08
CA ASN A 135 -1.41 23.85 -6.62
C ASN A 135 -1.54 23.89 -8.16
N ALA A 136 -0.47 23.56 -8.89
CA ALA A 136 -0.54 23.41 -10.34
C ALA A 136 -1.39 22.19 -10.76
N LYS A 137 -1.90 22.24 -11.99
CA LYS A 137 -2.59 21.12 -12.64
C LYS A 137 -1.82 20.68 -13.86
N LEU A 138 -1.52 19.39 -13.95
CA LEU A 138 -0.80 18.78 -15.05
C LEU A 138 -1.59 17.58 -15.57
N THR A 139 -1.95 17.62 -16.85
CA THR A 139 -2.56 16.49 -17.56
C THR A 139 -1.58 15.96 -18.60
N ILE A 140 -1.25 14.67 -18.55
CA ILE A 140 -0.34 13.98 -19.46
C ILE A 140 -1.13 12.94 -20.25
N LYS A 141 -0.97 12.94 -21.57
CA LYS A 141 -1.65 12.01 -22.49
C LYS A 141 -0.65 11.43 -23.47
N ASN A 142 -0.82 10.15 -23.81
CA ASN A 142 -0.07 9.48 -24.88
C ASN A 142 1.46 9.59 -24.71
N ALA A 143 1.95 9.48 -23.47
CA ALA A 143 3.35 9.70 -23.15
C ALA A 143 4.10 8.40 -22.89
N VAL A 144 5.41 8.43 -23.15
CA VAL A 144 6.38 7.46 -22.66
C VAL A 144 7.40 8.22 -21.83
N ILE A 145 7.48 7.91 -20.54
CA ILE A 145 8.44 8.50 -19.60
C ILE A 145 9.28 7.36 -19.03
N ASP A 146 10.56 7.36 -19.36
CA ASP A 146 11.53 6.36 -18.92
C ASP A 146 12.65 7.06 -18.13
N THR A 147 12.81 6.69 -16.86
CA THR A 147 13.83 7.25 -15.98
C THR A 147 14.78 6.18 -15.46
N ASN A 148 16.07 6.53 -15.36
CA ASN A 148 17.11 5.64 -14.84
C ASN A 148 18.04 6.36 -13.87
N GLY A 149 18.05 5.93 -12.62
CA GLY A 149 18.90 6.49 -11.57
C GLY A 149 18.27 6.36 -10.19
N ARG A 150 19.10 6.53 -9.16
CA ARG A 150 18.62 6.58 -7.78
C ARG A 150 17.71 7.79 -7.61
N THR A 151 16.59 7.64 -6.90
CA THR A 151 15.65 8.74 -6.61
C THR A 151 15.25 9.53 -7.87
N ARG A 152 15.09 8.86 -9.02
CA ARG A 152 14.73 9.48 -10.30
C ARG A 152 13.31 9.12 -10.71
N TYR A 153 12.37 10.00 -10.36
CA TYR A 153 10.94 9.80 -10.50
C TYR A 153 10.48 10.04 -11.94
N ALA A 154 9.60 9.17 -12.44
CA ALA A 154 8.94 9.39 -13.71
C ALA A 154 7.89 10.49 -13.57
N THR A 155 7.09 10.46 -12.49
CA THR A 155 6.11 11.52 -12.21
C THR A 155 5.99 11.86 -10.72
N ALA A 156 5.54 13.08 -10.41
CA ALA A 156 5.21 13.48 -9.04
C ALA A 156 4.08 14.53 -8.99
N ALA A 157 3.34 14.53 -7.89
CA ALA A 157 2.38 15.58 -7.54
C ALA A 157 2.61 16.03 -6.10
N GLU A 158 2.94 17.31 -5.93
CA GLU A 158 3.39 17.89 -4.67
C GLU A 158 2.58 19.15 -4.30
N GLU A 159 2.44 19.40 -3.00
CA GLU A 159 1.98 20.68 -2.42
C GLU A 159 0.69 21.25 -3.04
N GLY A 160 -0.40 20.49 -2.91
CA GLY A 160 -1.76 20.86 -3.33
C GLY A 160 -2.05 20.66 -4.82
N SER A 161 -1.14 20.00 -5.55
CA SER A 161 -1.25 19.88 -7.02
C SER A 161 -2.15 18.73 -7.46
N VAL A 162 -2.52 18.76 -8.75
CA VAL A 162 -3.29 17.69 -9.40
C VAL A 162 -2.54 17.19 -10.63
N LEU A 163 -2.22 15.90 -10.65
CA LEU A 163 -1.64 15.21 -11.80
C LEU A 163 -2.66 14.22 -12.38
N LYS A 164 -2.81 14.22 -13.71
CA LYS A 164 -3.62 13.22 -14.42
C LYS A 164 -2.82 12.60 -15.56
N VAL A 165 -2.80 11.28 -15.66
CA VAL A 165 -2.06 10.54 -16.67
C VAL A 165 -3.01 9.61 -17.42
N TYR A 166 -3.03 9.72 -18.75
CA TYR A 166 -3.91 8.96 -19.64
C TYR A 166 -3.10 8.26 -20.72
N ASP A 167 -3.45 7.02 -21.04
CA ASP A 167 -2.97 6.32 -22.24
C ASP A 167 -1.43 6.33 -22.35
N SER A 168 -0.74 6.16 -21.22
CA SER A 168 0.71 6.40 -21.13
C SER A 168 1.46 5.23 -20.51
N VAL A 169 2.77 5.18 -20.77
CA VAL A 169 3.72 4.27 -20.13
C VAL A 169 4.70 5.11 -19.33
N ILE A 170 4.76 4.87 -18.02
CA ILE A 170 5.75 5.50 -17.14
C ILE A 170 6.57 4.41 -16.46
N CYS A 171 7.89 4.59 -16.46
CA CYS A 171 8.84 3.60 -16.01
C CYS A 171 9.97 4.27 -15.24
N ALA A 172 10.32 3.71 -14.07
CA ALA A 172 11.50 4.13 -13.33
C ALA A 172 12.40 2.94 -12.96
N HIS A 173 13.67 3.08 -13.32
CA HIS A 173 14.74 2.13 -13.04
C HIS A 173 15.69 2.72 -12.00
N GLY A 174 15.88 2.00 -10.89
CA GLY A 174 16.88 2.36 -9.89
C GLY A 174 18.29 1.99 -10.34
N ILE A 175 19.31 2.44 -9.62
CA ILE A 175 20.67 1.92 -9.81
C ILE A 175 20.79 0.48 -9.27
N PRO A 176 21.62 -0.37 -9.87
CA PRO A 176 21.86 -1.71 -9.33
C PRO A 176 22.63 -1.62 -7.99
N TYR A 177 22.27 -2.48 -7.03
CA TYR A 177 23.08 -2.78 -5.84
C TYR A 177 22.80 -4.22 -5.36
N GLY A 178 23.69 -4.84 -4.56
CA GLY A 178 23.57 -6.25 -4.16
C GLY A 178 24.92 -6.93 -3.89
N ASP A 179 25.01 -8.26 -4.09
CA ASP A 179 26.11 -9.13 -3.63
C ASP A 179 27.54 -8.64 -3.95
N ASP A 180 27.71 -7.88 -5.04
CA ASP A 180 29.00 -7.32 -5.46
C ASP A 180 28.96 -5.79 -5.71
N ILE A 181 27.85 -5.11 -5.41
CA ILE A 181 27.67 -3.66 -5.61
C ILE A 181 27.17 -3.02 -4.33
N GLU A 182 27.91 -2.03 -3.82
CA GLU A 182 27.61 -1.35 -2.56
C GLU A 182 26.18 -0.79 -2.54
N ARG A 183 25.45 -1.10 -1.46
CA ARG A 183 24.11 -0.57 -1.23
C ARG A 183 24.19 0.91 -0.86
N PRO A 184 23.33 1.78 -1.43
CA PRO A 184 23.23 3.16 -0.98
C PRO A 184 23.00 3.25 0.53
N ASP A 185 23.84 4.03 1.22
CA ASP A 185 23.85 4.16 2.68
C ASP A 185 23.23 5.47 3.19
N ALA A 186 22.93 6.40 2.27
CA ALA A 186 22.26 7.65 2.59
C ALA A 186 20.87 7.38 3.20
N LEU A 187 20.47 8.22 4.16
CA LEU A 187 19.17 8.11 4.82
C LEU A 187 18.03 8.13 3.78
N MET A 188 17.12 7.16 3.87
CA MET A 188 15.99 7.00 2.93
C MET A 188 16.40 6.87 1.45
N SER A 189 17.60 6.31 1.18
CA SER A 189 18.04 5.99 -0.19
C SER A 189 17.70 4.56 -0.64
N THR A 190 17.25 3.72 0.29
CA THR A 190 16.68 2.39 0.05
C THR A 190 15.50 2.17 1.02
N PRO A 191 14.55 1.26 0.72
CA PRO A 191 13.42 1.03 1.61
C PRO A 191 13.87 0.45 2.95
N PRO A 192 13.16 0.77 4.05
CA PRO A 192 13.39 0.15 5.35
C PRO A 192 13.35 -1.38 5.29
N PRO A 193 14.30 -2.11 5.91
CA PRO A 193 14.37 -3.57 5.85
C PRO A 193 13.10 -4.28 6.33
N ALA A 194 12.38 -3.71 7.30
CA ALA A 194 11.15 -4.28 7.84
C ALA A 194 10.01 -4.41 6.81
N LEU A 195 10.11 -3.69 5.67
CA LEU A 195 9.14 -3.81 4.57
C LEU A 195 9.43 -4.99 3.63
N GLU A 196 10.54 -5.72 3.83
CA GLU A 196 10.88 -6.93 3.06
C GLU A 196 10.99 -6.73 1.55
N MET A 197 11.52 -5.57 1.13
CA MET A 197 11.75 -5.25 -0.28
C MET A 197 13.11 -4.59 -0.51
N ASP A 198 13.40 -4.28 -1.78
CA ASP A 198 14.61 -3.59 -2.19
C ASP A 198 14.31 -2.47 -3.20
N GLY A 199 15.34 -1.90 -3.84
CA GLY A 199 15.23 -0.78 -4.77
C GLY A 199 15.62 0.58 -4.17
N ASN A 200 15.76 1.59 -5.03
CA ASN A 200 16.24 2.92 -4.64
C ASN A 200 15.58 4.04 -5.45
N THR A 201 14.50 3.75 -6.15
CA THR A 201 13.71 4.73 -6.89
C THR A 201 12.25 4.34 -6.85
N ARG A 202 11.38 5.33 -7.06
CA ARG A 202 9.94 5.14 -7.15
C ARG A 202 9.49 5.75 -8.47
N THR A 203 8.49 5.12 -9.11
CA THR A 203 8.02 5.59 -10.41
C THR A 203 7.17 6.84 -10.28
N HIS A 204 6.30 6.84 -9.27
CA HIS A 204 5.41 7.94 -8.97
C HIS A 204 5.33 8.22 -7.46
N CYS A 205 5.20 9.50 -7.09
CA CYS A 205 4.81 9.90 -5.74
C CYS A 205 3.74 11.01 -5.74
N THR A 206 2.68 10.84 -4.94
CA THR A 206 1.75 11.93 -4.57
C THR A 206 1.95 12.30 -3.12
N MET A 207 2.06 13.59 -2.81
CA MET A 207 2.32 14.05 -1.45
C MET A 207 1.77 15.45 -1.16
N SER A 208 1.73 15.83 0.11
CA SER A 208 1.45 17.20 0.56
C SER A 208 0.14 17.76 0.00
N ASN A 209 -1.00 17.20 0.39
CA ASN A 209 -2.34 17.59 -0.04
C ASN A 209 -2.63 17.50 -1.56
N SER A 210 -1.89 16.65 -2.29
CA SER A 210 -2.02 16.52 -3.74
C SER A 210 -2.91 15.34 -4.15
N SER A 211 -3.27 15.31 -5.43
CA SER A 211 -4.03 14.20 -6.02
C SER A 211 -3.44 13.75 -7.35
N SER A 212 -3.32 12.43 -7.53
CA SER A 212 -2.92 11.83 -8.82
C SER A 212 -3.96 10.86 -9.34
N TYR A 213 -4.12 10.85 -10.66
CA TYR A 213 -5.08 10.00 -11.35
C TYR A 213 -4.42 9.33 -12.55
N PHE A 214 -4.55 8.01 -12.66
CA PHE A 214 -4.03 7.20 -13.75
C PHE A 214 -5.17 6.47 -14.45
N TYR A 215 -5.20 6.55 -15.78
CA TYR A 215 -6.25 5.93 -16.59
C TYR A 215 -5.64 5.23 -17.79
N ASN A 216 -6.00 3.96 -18.01
CA ASN A 216 -5.56 3.17 -19.16
C ASN A 216 -4.04 3.29 -19.39
N SER A 217 -3.27 3.12 -18.32
CA SER A 217 -1.83 3.40 -18.32
C SER A 217 -1.05 2.25 -17.75
N LYS A 218 0.23 2.18 -18.13
CA LYS A 218 1.18 1.19 -17.61
C LYS A 218 2.22 1.88 -16.75
N ILE A 219 2.33 1.45 -15.50
CA ILE A 219 3.25 1.98 -14.49
C ILE A 219 4.21 0.87 -14.11
N ILE A 220 5.50 1.11 -14.33
CA ILE A 220 6.54 0.07 -14.17
C ILE A 220 7.62 0.58 -13.22
N CYS A 221 7.91 -0.19 -12.17
CA CYS A 221 9.08 0.03 -11.33
C CYS A 221 10.00 -1.20 -11.35
N ASP A 222 11.31 -0.95 -11.23
CA ASP A 222 12.28 -2.02 -11.01
C ASP A 222 12.45 -2.38 -9.54
N GLY A 223 11.92 -1.60 -8.61
CA GLY A 223 12.06 -1.81 -7.17
C GLY A 223 11.44 -0.66 -6.40
N TRP A 224 11.43 -0.76 -5.07
CA TRP A 224 10.75 0.12 -4.12
C TRP A 224 9.26 0.34 -4.43
N ALA A 225 8.89 1.22 -5.38
CA ALA A 225 7.48 1.56 -5.63
C ALA A 225 7.14 1.85 -7.10
N ALA A 226 5.98 1.36 -7.54
CA ALA A 226 5.32 1.87 -8.74
C ALA A 226 4.53 3.16 -8.41
N LEU A 227 3.56 3.07 -7.50
CA LEU A 227 2.68 4.16 -7.09
C LEU A 227 2.83 4.40 -5.58
N SER A 228 3.51 5.45 -5.13
CA SER A 228 3.56 5.78 -3.69
C SER A 228 2.76 7.02 -3.37
N THR A 229 2.17 7.06 -2.18
CA THR A 229 1.73 8.28 -1.53
C THR A 229 2.48 8.47 -0.22
N GLU A 230 2.83 9.71 0.12
CA GLU A 230 3.62 10.03 1.31
C GLU A 230 3.20 11.38 1.90
N SER A 231 3.44 11.57 3.20
CA SER A 231 3.36 12.89 3.86
C SER A 231 2.10 13.67 3.47
N SER A 232 0.94 13.16 3.87
CA SER A 232 -0.35 13.70 3.40
C SER A 232 -0.55 15.19 3.69
N GLU A 233 -0.06 15.66 4.83
CA GLU A 233 -0.27 17.03 5.35
C GLU A 233 -1.75 17.45 5.39
N GLY A 234 -2.65 16.47 5.48
CA GLY A 234 -4.10 16.68 5.47
C GLY A 234 -4.82 15.56 4.74
N TYR A 235 -4.66 15.50 3.41
CA TYR A 235 -5.36 14.54 2.56
C TYR A 235 -4.63 14.34 1.23
N VAL A 236 -4.07 13.15 1.01
CA VAL A 236 -3.48 12.77 -0.29
C VAL A 236 -4.34 11.70 -0.95
N TYR A 237 -4.52 11.84 -2.25
CA TYR A 237 -5.39 10.96 -3.03
C TYR A 237 -4.67 10.39 -4.24
N LEU A 238 -4.78 9.09 -4.44
CA LEU A 238 -4.31 8.42 -5.64
C LEU A 238 -5.41 7.52 -6.20
N GLU A 239 -5.67 7.62 -7.50
CA GLU A 239 -6.62 6.76 -8.19
C GLU A 239 -5.97 6.17 -9.44
N ALA A 240 -6.15 4.86 -9.66
CA ALA A 240 -5.82 4.20 -10.91
C ALA A 240 -7.03 3.40 -11.41
N ASN A 241 -7.35 3.55 -12.70
CA ASN A 241 -8.42 2.82 -13.36
C ASN A 241 -7.89 2.19 -14.64
N ASP A 242 -8.23 0.92 -14.87
CA ASP A 242 -7.81 0.16 -16.06
C ASP A 242 -6.28 0.20 -16.28
N CYS A 243 -5.49 0.11 -15.22
CA CYS A 243 -4.03 0.23 -15.29
C CYS A 243 -3.29 -1.11 -15.12
N ASP A 244 -2.19 -1.24 -15.84
CA ASP A 244 -1.16 -2.26 -15.59
C ASP A 244 -0.13 -1.68 -14.63
N ILE A 245 -0.04 -2.24 -13.42
CA ILE A 245 0.95 -1.86 -12.41
C ILE A 245 1.94 -3.03 -12.31
N VAL A 246 3.22 -2.77 -12.57
CA VAL A 246 4.24 -3.81 -12.70
C VAL A 246 5.46 -3.49 -11.83
N CYS A 247 5.88 -4.44 -11.01
CA CYS A 247 7.14 -4.38 -10.28
C CYS A 247 8.05 -5.54 -10.69
N THR A 248 9.15 -5.25 -11.40
CA THR A 248 9.97 -6.28 -12.05
C THR A 248 11.02 -6.91 -11.14
N LYS A 249 11.33 -6.29 -9.99
CA LYS A 249 12.20 -6.85 -8.94
C LYS A 249 11.59 -6.59 -7.56
N SER A 250 12.37 -6.74 -6.49
CA SER A 250 11.86 -6.63 -5.12
C SER A 250 11.32 -5.22 -4.80
N GLY A 251 10.00 -5.01 -4.88
CA GLY A 251 9.31 -3.74 -4.60
C GLY A 251 7.79 -3.91 -4.53
N TYR A 252 7.06 -2.83 -4.28
CA TYR A 252 5.58 -2.85 -4.22
C TYR A 252 4.90 -2.11 -5.37
N GLY A 253 3.63 -2.47 -5.60
CA GLY A 253 2.72 -1.79 -6.50
C GLY A 253 2.30 -0.43 -5.95
N ALA A 254 1.66 -0.41 -4.78
CA ALA A 254 1.12 0.77 -4.13
C ALA A 254 1.56 0.93 -2.66
N TYR A 255 1.69 2.17 -2.18
CA TYR A 255 1.89 2.49 -0.76
C TYR A 255 1.01 3.66 -0.34
N SER A 256 0.32 3.50 0.80
CA SER A 256 -0.53 4.50 1.44
C SER A 256 -0.01 4.83 2.84
N ASP A 257 0.52 6.05 3.01
CA ASP A 257 1.04 6.60 4.26
C ASP A 257 -0.08 7.27 5.09
N PRO A 258 0.10 7.61 6.38
CA PRO A 258 -0.94 8.24 7.18
C PRO A 258 -1.59 9.46 6.50
N GLY A 259 -2.93 9.42 6.39
CA GLY A 259 -3.75 10.42 5.70
C GLY A 259 -3.75 10.33 4.17
N CYS A 260 -3.24 9.23 3.60
CA CYS A 260 -3.31 8.93 2.18
C CYS A 260 -4.42 7.92 1.89
N HIS A 261 -4.94 8.00 0.67
CA HIS A 261 -6.15 7.33 0.23
C HIS A 261 -5.99 6.86 -1.22
N ASP A 262 -5.81 5.55 -1.42
CA ASP A 262 -5.53 4.99 -2.74
C ASP A 262 -6.69 4.13 -3.26
N TYR A 263 -7.05 4.29 -4.53
CA TYR A 263 -8.18 3.61 -5.16
C TYR A 263 -7.75 2.95 -6.46
N PHE A 264 -8.03 1.67 -6.59
CA PHE A 264 -7.68 0.85 -7.74
C PHE A 264 -8.95 0.18 -8.29
N ASN A 265 -9.30 0.49 -9.53
CA ASN A 265 -10.47 -0.08 -10.21
C ASN A 265 -10.01 -0.79 -11.48
N ASP A 266 -10.41 -2.05 -11.65
CA ASP A 266 -10.13 -2.85 -12.85
C ASP A 266 -8.61 -2.88 -13.21
N CYS A 267 -7.74 -2.84 -12.20
CA CYS A 267 -6.30 -2.81 -12.37
C CYS A 267 -5.69 -4.21 -12.31
N ASN A 268 -4.56 -4.37 -13.00
CA ASN A 268 -3.76 -5.58 -12.98
C ASN A 268 -2.41 -5.31 -12.29
N PHE A 269 -2.09 -6.09 -11.26
CA PHE A 269 -0.84 -6.02 -10.51
C PHE A 269 0.04 -7.25 -10.79
N ASP A 270 1.16 -7.05 -11.49
CA ASP A 270 2.21 -8.07 -11.70
C ASP A 270 3.43 -7.74 -10.85
N MET A 271 3.51 -8.36 -9.67
CA MET A 271 4.38 -7.93 -8.58
C MET A 271 5.44 -8.97 -8.25
N SER A 272 6.72 -8.61 -8.42
CA SER A 272 7.80 -9.47 -7.94
C SER A 272 7.87 -9.55 -6.41
N CYS A 273 7.34 -8.58 -5.65
CA CYS A 273 7.14 -8.71 -4.20
C CYS A 273 5.64 -8.59 -3.86
N MET A 274 5.11 -7.39 -3.62
CA MET A 274 3.74 -7.24 -3.09
C MET A 274 2.93 -6.16 -3.81
N ALA A 275 1.60 -6.27 -3.78
CA ALA A 275 0.74 -5.28 -4.41
C ALA A 275 0.62 -4.01 -3.57
N ALA A 276 0.45 -4.14 -2.25
CA ALA A 276 0.06 -3.02 -1.39
C ALA A 276 0.85 -2.95 -0.08
N ILE A 277 1.13 -1.72 0.36
CA ILE A 277 1.53 -1.42 1.73
C ILE A 277 0.66 -0.31 2.31
N VAL A 278 0.08 -0.55 3.49
CA VAL A 278 -0.81 0.41 4.14
C VAL A 278 -0.31 0.71 5.54
N ALA A 279 -0.05 1.99 5.81
CA ALA A 279 0.64 2.44 7.01
C ALA A 279 -0.14 3.49 7.81
N GLY A 280 -0.15 3.33 9.14
CA GLY A 280 -0.87 4.19 10.08
C GLY A 280 -2.33 4.42 9.69
N ASN A 281 -2.84 5.64 9.88
CA ASN A 281 -4.25 5.95 9.59
C ASN A 281 -4.46 6.31 8.12
N SER A 282 -4.62 5.30 7.26
CA SER A 282 -4.71 5.42 5.80
C SER A 282 -5.60 4.33 5.20
N ASP A 283 -5.95 4.45 3.92
CA ASP A 283 -6.76 3.45 3.24
C ASP A 283 -6.32 3.10 1.82
N MET A 284 -6.68 1.87 1.44
CA MET A 284 -6.66 1.40 0.05
C MET A 284 -7.94 0.65 -0.29
N THR A 285 -8.49 0.94 -1.47
CA THR A 285 -9.66 0.24 -2.03
C THR A 285 -9.30 -0.41 -3.36
N PHE A 286 -9.64 -1.68 -3.51
CA PHE A 286 -9.47 -2.48 -4.73
C PHE A 286 -10.82 -3.00 -5.20
N ASN A 287 -11.22 -2.61 -6.41
CA ASN A 287 -12.44 -3.07 -7.07
C ASN A 287 -12.06 -3.84 -8.34
N ASP A 288 -12.46 -5.11 -8.40
CA ASP A 288 -12.28 -5.98 -9.57
C ASP A 288 -10.83 -6.04 -10.09
N CYS A 289 -9.87 -5.98 -9.17
CA CYS A 289 -8.45 -6.02 -9.51
C CYS A 289 -7.92 -7.47 -9.61
N THR A 290 -6.97 -7.68 -10.51
CA THR A 290 -6.17 -8.92 -10.55
C THR A 290 -4.79 -8.66 -9.94
N ALA A 291 -4.27 -9.58 -9.13
CA ALA A 291 -2.94 -9.46 -8.57
C ALA A 291 -2.20 -10.80 -8.51
N GLU A 292 -0.97 -10.81 -9.03
CA GLU A 292 0.00 -11.91 -8.93
C GLU A 292 1.22 -11.41 -8.15
N CYS A 293 1.40 -11.91 -6.92
CA CYS A 293 2.42 -11.39 -6.00
C CYS A 293 3.48 -12.43 -5.63
N GLY A 294 4.75 -12.05 -5.76
CA GLY A 294 5.89 -12.85 -5.34
C GLY A 294 6.03 -13.02 -3.81
N SER A 295 5.37 -12.18 -3.02
CA SER A 295 5.23 -12.30 -1.57
C SER A 295 3.76 -12.18 -1.16
N TYR A 296 3.31 -11.00 -0.74
CA TYR A 296 2.00 -10.72 -0.16
C TYR A 296 1.12 -9.95 -1.13
N PHE A 297 -0.20 -10.04 -0.97
CA PHE A 297 -1.09 -9.05 -1.58
C PHE A 297 -0.91 -7.73 -0.85
N ALA A 298 -1.02 -7.75 0.48
CA ALA A 298 -0.85 -6.56 1.31
C ALA A 298 0.06 -6.81 2.53
N LEU A 299 0.88 -5.81 2.85
CA LEU A 299 1.57 -5.69 4.13
C LEU A 299 1.05 -4.45 4.87
N THR A 300 0.72 -4.58 6.15
CA THR A 300 0.34 -3.42 6.97
C THR A 300 1.26 -3.25 8.17
N HIS A 301 1.59 -2.00 8.47
CA HIS A 301 2.49 -1.67 9.58
C HIS A 301 2.21 -0.26 10.13
N CYS A 302 2.77 0.06 11.28
CA CYS A 302 2.63 1.39 11.88
C CYS A 302 3.93 1.77 12.56
N VAL A 303 4.63 2.77 12.02
CA VAL A 303 5.93 3.23 12.51
C VAL A 303 5.86 4.72 12.83
N ASN A 304 6.51 5.14 13.93
CA ASN A 304 6.48 6.51 14.44
C ASN A 304 5.05 7.10 14.58
N GLY A 305 4.07 6.22 14.76
CA GLY A 305 2.66 6.55 14.72
C GLY A 305 2.01 6.57 16.09
N TRP A 306 0.69 6.41 16.11
CA TRP A 306 -0.12 6.41 17.32
C TRP A 306 -0.95 5.13 17.45
N GLN A 307 -1.19 4.72 18.69
CA GLN A 307 -1.92 3.49 18.99
C GLN A 307 -3.38 3.51 18.51
N GLU A 308 -3.93 4.69 18.19
CA GLU A 308 -5.27 4.90 17.62
C GLU A 308 -5.32 4.79 16.09
N GLU A 309 -4.17 4.75 15.40
CA GLU A 309 -4.13 4.65 13.94
C GLU A 309 -4.64 3.30 13.46
N VAL A 310 -5.43 3.32 12.38
CA VAL A 310 -6.05 2.15 11.76
C VAL A 310 -5.89 2.24 10.25
N ALA A 311 -5.31 1.21 9.63
CA ALA A 311 -5.37 1.01 8.18
C ALA A 311 -6.71 0.38 7.77
N ASP A 312 -7.33 0.89 6.71
CA ASP A 312 -8.47 0.26 6.06
C ASP A 312 -8.07 -0.32 4.69
N ILE A 313 -8.31 -1.61 4.47
CA ILE A 313 -8.15 -2.27 3.17
C ILE A 313 -9.51 -2.85 2.79
N THR A 314 -10.05 -2.38 1.66
CA THR A 314 -11.30 -2.90 1.09
C THR A 314 -10.99 -3.58 -0.24
N VAL A 315 -11.42 -4.83 -0.40
CA VAL A 315 -11.28 -5.59 -1.64
C VAL A 315 -12.64 -6.13 -2.04
N THR A 316 -13.16 -5.69 -3.18
CA THR A 316 -14.42 -6.16 -3.74
C THR A 316 -14.18 -6.76 -5.11
N GLY A 317 -14.54 -8.03 -5.30
CA GLY A 317 -14.31 -8.73 -6.56
C GLY A 317 -12.83 -8.98 -6.86
N GLY A 318 -12.57 -9.53 -8.05
CA GLY A 318 -11.21 -9.76 -8.56
C GLY A 318 -10.58 -11.12 -8.21
N ASP A 319 -9.35 -11.29 -8.70
CA ASP A 319 -8.57 -12.53 -8.62
C ASP A 319 -7.16 -12.23 -8.07
N ILE A 320 -6.86 -12.74 -6.87
CA ILE A 320 -5.61 -12.46 -6.16
C ILE A 320 -4.88 -13.77 -5.84
N HIS A 321 -3.62 -13.86 -6.26
CA HIS A 321 -2.71 -14.94 -5.92
C HIS A 321 -1.40 -14.42 -5.32
N THR A 322 -0.93 -15.11 -4.28
CA THR A 322 0.30 -14.74 -3.57
C THR A 322 1.18 -15.97 -3.32
N LYS A 323 2.51 -15.82 -3.44
CA LYS A 323 3.45 -16.91 -3.13
C LYS A 323 3.72 -17.10 -1.64
N LYS A 324 3.52 -16.05 -0.84
CA LYS A 324 3.51 -16.08 0.63
C LYS A 324 2.07 -15.91 1.14
N GLU A 325 1.88 -15.59 2.41
CA GLU A 325 0.58 -15.24 2.99
C GLU A 325 -0.13 -14.16 2.18
N CYS A 326 -1.47 -14.15 2.12
CA CYS A 326 -2.16 -13.11 1.35
C CYS A 326 -1.98 -11.74 2.00
N VAL A 327 -2.24 -11.63 3.31
CA VAL A 327 -2.09 -10.38 4.07
C VAL A 327 -1.18 -10.60 5.28
N LEU A 328 -0.11 -9.79 5.37
CA LEU A 328 0.77 -9.73 6.54
C LEU A 328 0.52 -8.46 7.34
N VAL A 329 0.28 -8.59 8.63
CA VAL A 329 0.03 -7.48 9.55
C VAL A 329 1.12 -7.43 10.61
N LYS A 330 1.91 -6.36 10.63
CA LYS A 330 2.99 -6.16 11.60
C LYS A 330 2.57 -5.15 12.66
N SER A 331 2.04 -5.65 13.78
CA SER A 331 1.54 -4.84 14.92
C SER A 331 0.86 -3.54 14.55
N HIS A 332 -0.13 -3.64 13.67
CA HIS A 332 -0.98 -2.52 13.27
C HIS A 332 -2.42 -2.81 13.62
N ASN A 333 -3.19 -1.77 13.98
CA ASN A 333 -4.64 -1.92 13.95
C ASN A 333 -5.09 -1.85 12.49
N MET A 334 -6.04 -2.71 12.10
CA MET A 334 -6.58 -2.65 10.76
C MET A 334 -8.04 -3.06 10.69
N MET A 335 -8.68 -2.63 9.62
CA MET A 335 -9.88 -3.19 9.05
C MET A 335 -9.54 -3.77 7.68
N LEU A 336 -9.68 -5.08 7.52
CA LEU A 336 -9.60 -5.79 6.26
C LEU A 336 -11.02 -6.24 5.89
N ASP A 337 -11.58 -5.68 4.83
CA ASP A 337 -12.89 -6.05 4.29
C ASP A 337 -12.72 -6.73 2.94
N LEU A 338 -13.04 -8.03 2.88
CA LEU A 338 -12.98 -8.85 1.68
C LEU A 338 -14.40 -9.23 1.28
N CYS A 339 -14.80 -8.87 0.06
CA CYS A 339 -16.14 -9.10 -0.45
C CYS A 339 -16.08 -9.72 -1.86
N ASP A 340 -16.66 -10.90 -2.04
CA ASP A 340 -16.77 -11.58 -3.36
C ASP A 340 -15.45 -11.68 -4.15
N VAL A 341 -14.30 -11.78 -3.45
CA VAL A 341 -12.97 -11.87 -4.07
C VAL A 341 -12.46 -13.31 -4.11
N ASN A 342 -11.87 -13.72 -5.23
CA ASN A 342 -11.13 -14.98 -5.32
C ASN A 342 -9.68 -14.75 -4.89
N ILE A 343 -9.37 -15.01 -3.62
CA ILE A 343 -8.04 -14.79 -3.04
C ILE A 343 -7.41 -16.10 -2.57
N SER A 344 -6.13 -16.31 -2.90
CA SER A 344 -5.40 -17.54 -2.55
C SER A 344 -3.90 -17.32 -2.36
N SER A 345 -3.29 -18.23 -1.59
CA SER A 345 -1.86 -18.23 -1.26
C SER A 345 -1.25 -19.61 -1.46
N ASP A 346 -0.02 -19.67 -2.00
CA ASP A 346 0.78 -20.90 -2.09
C ASP A 346 1.16 -21.46 -0.70
N LYS A 347 1.16 -20.62 0.33
CA LYS A 347 1.37 -21.02 1.73
C LYS A 347 0.09 -21.50 2.39
N GLY A 348 -1.07 -21.29 1.75
CA GLY A 348 -2.36 -21.60 2.34
C GLY A 348 -2.68 -20.73 3.55
N ILE A 349 -2.15 -19.50 3.63
CA ILE A 349 -2.41 -18.57 4.74
C ILE A 349 -3.05 -17.31 4.16
N LEU A 350 -4.23 -16.96 4.65
CA LEU A 350 -4.99 -15.79 4.21
C LEU A 350 -4.58 -14.54 4.98
N VAL A 351 -4.53 -14.62 6.31
CA VAL A 351 -4.10 -13.48 7.16
C VAL A 351 -3.12 -13.98 8.20
N HIS A 352 -1.96 -13.32 8.28
CA HIS A 352 -0.95 -13.57 9.30
C HIS A 352 -0.62 -12.28 10.02
N THR A 353 -0.76 -12.26 11.34
CA THR A 353 -0.34 -11.12 12.16
C THR A 353 0.86 -11.49 13.00
N ILE A 354 1.86 -10.62 13.06
CA ILE A 354 3.07 -10.80 13.86
C ILE A 354 3.40 -9.55 14.66
N VAL A 355 4.28 -9.71 15.66
CA VAL A 355 4.87 -8.57 16.34
C VAL A 355 5.77 -7.81 15.36
N ASN A 356 5.57 -6.49 15.25
CA ASN A 356 6.38 -5.64 14.38
C ASN A 356 7.83 -5.55 14.86
N ASP A 357 8.75 -5.90 13.97
CA ASP A 357 10.18 -5.97 14.17
C ASP A 357 10.92 -4.67 13.80
N ASP A 358 10.21 -3.66 13.30
CA ASP A 358 10.77 -2.36 12.98
C ASP A 358 11.16 -1.60 14.27
N PRO A 359 12.35 -0.99 14.34
CA PRO A 359 12.78 -0.20 15.49
C PRO A 359 11.88 1.02 15.78
N CYS A 360 11.20 1.54 14.76
CA CYS A 360 10.22 2.62 14.83
C CYS A 360 8.79 2.12 15.10
N ALA A 361 8.57 0.82 15.33
CA ALA A 361 7.23 0.25 15.53
C ALA A 361 6.44 0.93 16.65
N THR A 362 5.21 1.32 16.34
CA THR A 362 4.29 2.01 17.24
C THR A 362 3.89 1.11 18.41
N LYS A 363 4.11 1.60 19.63
CA LYS A 363 3.81 0.86 20.87
C LYS A 363 2.39 1.16 21.35
N VAL A 364 1.75 0.16 21.95
CA VAL A 364 0.43 0.29 22.58
C VAL A 364 0.56 0.26 24.09
N THR A 365 -0.31 1.00 24.78
CA THR A 365 -0.35 1.06 26.25
C THR A 365 -1.68 0.62 26.86
N LYS A 366 -2.64 0.28 26.01
CA LYS A 366 -4.02 -0.09 26.33
C LYS A 366 -4.52 -1.11 25.30
N ASP A 367 -5.71 -1.66 25.54
CA ASP A 367 -6.43 -2.41 24.52
C ASP A 367 -6.80 -1.45 23.37
N VAL A 368 -6.45 -1.83 22.16
CA VAL A 368 -6.62 -1.04 20.93
C VAL A 368 -7.53 -1.75 19.94
N PHE A 369 -7.93 -1.06 18.87
CA PHE A 369 -8.84 -1.58 17.85
C PHE A 369 -8.44 -2.96 17.29
N GLY A 370 -7.14 -3.24 17.21
CA GLY A 370 -6.60 -4.54 16.81
C GLY A 370 -6.82 -4.83 15.33
N VAL A 371 -6.75 -6.11 14.98
CA VAL A 371 -6.86 -6.59 13.60
C VAL A 371 -8.28 -7.09 13.36
N ASN A 372 -8.98 -6.48 12.41
CA ASN A 372 -10.37 -6.81 12.11
C ASN A 372 -10.47 -7.34 10.70
N VAL A 373 -10.88 -8.59 10.55
CA VAL A 373 -11.02 -9.27 9.26
C VAL A 373 -12.50 -9.56 9.04
N VAL A 374 -13.06 -8.99 7.98
CA VAL A 374 -14.43 -9.23 7.54
C VAL A 374 -14.35 -9.93 6.19
N MET A 375 -15.07 -11.04 6.08
CA MET A 375 -15.23 -11.77 4.83
C MET A 375 -16.72 -11.87 4.53
N THR A 376 -17.10 -11.45 3.33
CA THR A 376 -18.50 -11.36 2.89
C THR A 376 -18.69 -12.05 1.54
N ASP A 377 -19.66 -12.96 1.47
CA ASP A 377 -20.06 -13.65 0.24
C ASP A 377 -18.92 -14.42 -0.47
N MET A 378 -18.03 -15.06 0.30
CA MET A 378 -16.86 -15.78 -0.23
C MET A 378 -16.92 -17.30 -0.03
N ASP A 379 -16.32 -18.06 -0.94
CA ASP A 379 -15.85 -19.44 -0.70
C ASP A 379 -14.33 -19.45 -0.77
N VAL A 380 -13.68 -19.46 0.40
CA VAL A 380 -12.26 -19.11 0.54
C VAL A 380 -11.49 -20.17 1.31
N LYS A 381 -10.23 -20.37 0.89
CA LYS A 381 -9.29 -21.27 1.53
C LYS A 381 -8.10 -20.52 2.07
N GLY A 382 -7.71 -20.83 3.29
CA GLY A 382 -6.49 -20.32 3.89
C GLY A 382 -6.62 -20.16 5.40
N ASP A 383 -5.49 -20.28 6.06
CA ASP A 383 -5.39 -20.16 7.51
C ASP A 383 -5.44 -18.71 7.96
N LEU A 384 -5.99 -18.48 9.15
CA LEU A 384 -5.95 -17.21 9.87
C LEU A 384 -5.03 -17.38 11.08
N LEU A 385 -3.85 -16.78 11.03
CA LEU A 385 -2.80 -16.96 12.03
C LEU A 385 -2.58 -15.68 12.82
N HIS A 386 -2.93 -15.72 14.12
CA HIS A 386 -2.69 -14.60 15.02
C HIS A 386 -1.53 -14.89 15.99
N GLU A 387 -0.36 -14.33 15.68
CA GLU A 387 0.87 -14.42 16.49
C GLU A 387 1.30 -13.07 17.10
N ASP A 388 0.57 -11.98 16.81
CA ASP A 388 0.80 -10.70 17.47
C ASP A 388 0.28 -10.75 18.90
N THR A 389 1.19 -10.70 19.87
CA THR A 389 0.87 -10.76 21.30
C THR A 389 0.45 -9.41 21.90
N THR A 390 0.46 -8.34 21.11
CA THR A 390 0.21 -6.96 21.57
C THR A 390 -1.20 -6.45 21.27
N ARG A 391 -1.92 -7.14 20.37
CA ARG A 391 -3.24 -6.79 19.86
C ARG A 391 -4.08 -8.05 19.74
N GLU A 392 -5.38 -7.90 19.59
CA GLU A 392 -6.26 -9.04 19.28
C GLU A 392 -6.66 -9.07 17.81
N MET A 393 -6.96 -10.25 17.29
CA MET A 393 -7.65 -10.45 16.02
C MET A 393 -9.14 -10.72 16.21
N TRP A 394 -9.96 -10.10 15.37
CA TRP A 394 -11.42 -10.25 15.30
C TRP A 394 -11.81 -10.64 13.89
N VAL A 395 -12.51 -11.76 13.74
CA VAL A 395 -12.91 -12.32 12.45
C VAL A 395 -14.44 -12.37 12.39
N MET A 396 -15.01 -11.82 11.32
CA MET A 396 -16.44 -11.88 11.03
C MET A 396 -16.66 -12.56 9.69
N LEU A 397 -17.40 -13.68 9.73
CA LEU A 397 -17.85 -14.37 8.52
C LEU A 397 -19.31 -14.00 8.24
N ASN A 398 -19.55 -13.40 7.08
CA ASN A 398 -20.87 -13.02 6.57
C ASN A 398 -21.15 -13.79 5.28
N SER A 399 -22.13 -14.69 5.28
CA SER A 399 -22.44 -15.56 4.14
C SER A 399 -21.20 -16.19 3.49
N THR A 400 -20.20 -16.54 4.32
CA THR A 400 -18.88 -16.99 3.88
C THR A 400 -18.63 -18.45 4.25
N GLN A 401 -18.03 -19.19 3.33
CA GLN A 401 -17.51 -20.55 3.55
C GLN A 401 -15.98 -20.49 3.65
N LEU A 402 -15.45 -20.61 4.87
CA LEU A 402 -14.01 -20.64 5.12
C LEU A 402 -13.53 -22.10 5.27
N THR A 403 -12.47 -22.47 4.56
CA THR A 403 -11.74 -23.72 4.78
C THR A 403 -10.28 -23.42 5.14
N GLY A 404 -9.91 -23.64 6.40
CA GLY A 404 -8.58 -23.29 6.93
C GLY A 404 -8.56 -23.37 8.44
N ALA A 405 -7.37 -23.39 9.05
CA ALA A 405 -7.23 -23.29 10.50
C ALA A 405 -7.38 -21.83 10.96
N ILE A 406 -7.85 -21.65 12.20
CA ILE A 406 -7.89 -20.34 12.85
C ILE A 406 -7.13 -20.45 14.17
N GLN A 407 -6.11 -19.60 14.36
CA GLN A 407 -5.30 -19.57 15.57
C GLN A 407 -5.48 -18.25 16.30
N HIS A 408 -5.83 -18.33 17.58
CA HIS A 408 -5.89 -17.25 18.57
C HIS A 408 -6.79 -16.06 18.19
N ALA A 409 -7.87 -16.27 17.45
CA ALA A 409 -8.78 -15.20 17.03
C ALA A 409 -10.13 -15.22 17.76
N ASN A 410 -10.75 -14.04 17.87
CA ASN A 410 -12.15 -13.89 18.25
C ASN A 410 -13.02 -14.04 16.99
N VAL A 411 -13.91 -15.02 16.94
CA VAL A 411 -14.67 -15.37 15.72
C VAL A 411 -16.17 -15.20 15.92
N ALA A 412 -16.79 -14.55 14.93
CA ALA A 412 -18.23 -14.38 14.81
C ALA A 412 -18.74 -14.94 13.47
N PHE A 413 -19.94 -15.50 13.50
CA PHE A 413 -20.61 -16.09 12.33
C PHE A 413 -22.01 -15.49 12.19
N ASP A 414 -22.38 -15.10 10.97
CA ASP A 414 -23.79 -14.98 10.62
C ASP A 414 -24.42 -16.37 10.38
N LYS A 415 -25.71 -16.42 10.04
CA LYS A 415 -26.40 -17.70 9.79
C LYS A 415 -26.02 -18.37 8.46
N GLY A 416 -25.52 -17.60 7.50
CA GLY A 416 -25.14 -18.09 6.17
C GLY A 416 -23.75 -18.73 6.16
N SER A 417 -22.92 -18.40 7.14
CA SER A 417 -21.51 -18.76 7.15
C SER A 417 -21.22 -20.16 7.68
N LYS A 418 -20.12 -20.72 7.18
CA LYS A 418 -19.56 -22.01 7.60
C LYS A 418 -18.05 -21.95 7.69
N TRP A 419 -17.50 -22.77 8.58
CA TRP A 419 -16.07 -22.96 8.73
C TRP A 419 -15.73 -24.44 8.80
N VAL A 420 -14.78 -24.85 7.95
CA VAL A 420 -14.17 -26.18 7.98
C VAL A 420 -12.71 -26.03 8.41
N ALA A 421 -12.38 -26.44 9.63
CA ALA A 421 -11.02 -26.43 10.13
C ALA A 421 -10.20 -27.54 9.46
N THR A 422 -9.05 -27.17 8.88
CA THR A 422 -8.13 -28.11 8.20
C THR A 422 -7.05 -28.67 9.12
N ALA A 423 -6.81 -28.00 10.25
CA ALA A 423 -5.88 -28.40 11.31
C ALA A 423 -6.44 -27.96 12.67
N ASP A 424 -5.79 -28.43 13.75
CA ASP A 424 -6.15 -28.04 15.11
C ASP A 424 -6.21 -26.52 15.22
N SER A 425 -7.22 -26.00 15.89
CA SER A 425 -7.52 -24.56 15.93
C SER A 425 -7.80 -24.10 17.36
N ASP A 426 -7.47 -22.86 17.68
CA ASP A 426 -7.73 -22.21 18.97
C ASP A 426 -8.46 -20.89 18.74
N VAL A 427 -9.70 -20.77 19.23
CA VAL A 427 -10.56 -19.61 18.97
C VAL A 427 -11.38 -19.19 20.19
N VAL A 428 -11.91 -17.97 20.13
CA VAL A 428 -12.95 -17.49 21.04
C VAL A 428 -14.22 -17.24 20.24
N PHE A 429 -15.31 -17.94 20.56
CA PHE A 429 -16.61 -17.65 19.94
C PHE A 429 -17.25 -16.46 20.64
N VAL A 430 -17.49 -15.38 19.90
CA VAL A 430 -18.10 -14.14 20.44
C VAL A 430 -19.58 -13.98 20.05
N THR A 431 -20.11 -14.89 19.26
CA THR A 431 -21.54 -15.03 18.95
C THR A 431 -22.01 -16.46 19.21
N ASP A 432 -23.32 -16.65 19.33
CA ASP A 432 -23.89 -18.01 19.32
C ASP A 432 -23.64 -18.66 17.97
N VAL A 433 -23.20 -19.92 17.97
CA VAL A 433 -22.93 -20.70 16.75
C VAL A 433 -23.73 -22.00 16.76
N GLU A 434 -24.27 -22.37 15.60
CA GLU A 434 -24.91 -23.67 15.43
C GLU A 434 -23.82 -24.70 15.09
N PRO A 435 -23.76 -25.88 15.75
CA PRO A 435 -22.73 -26.88 15.48
C PRO A 435 -22.63 -27.28 14.00
N ALA A 436 -23.71 -27.20 13.22
CA ALA A 436 -23.73 -27.49 11.79
C ALA A 436 -22.99 -26.45 10.91
N GLN A 437 -22.59 -25.32 11.48
CA GLN A 437 -21.77 -24.30 10.80
C GLN A 437 -20.28 -24.60 10.91
N ILE A 438 -19.88 -25.52 11.79
CA ILE A 438 -18.49 -25.86 12.06
C ILE A 438 -18.27 -27.31 11.64
N ASP A 439 -17.17 -27.56 10.94
CA ASP A 439 -16.73 -28.92 10.63
C ASP A 439 -15.22 -29.06 10.73
N ALA A 440 -14.75 -30.30 10.86
CA ALA A 440 -13.34 -30.65 10.79
C ALA A 440 -13.18 -32.15 10.45
N PRO A 441 -12.10 -32.54 9.75
CA PRO A 441 -11.85 -33.93 9.43
C PRO A 441 -11.41 -34.73 10.67
N THR A 442 -11.45 -36.06 10.53
CA THR A 442 -10.98 -36.98 11.58
C THR A 442 -9.55 -36.66 12.01
N GLY A 443 -9.34 -36.54 13.33
CA GLY A 443 -8.03 -36.24 13.92
C GLY A 443 -7.77 -34.75 14.13
N VAL A 444 -8.64 -33.86 13.66
CA VAL A 444 -8.57 -32.41 13.93
C VAL A 444 -9.45 -32.04 15.12
N THR A 445 -8.89 -31.23 16.01
CA THR A 445 -9.58 -30.69 17.19
C THR A 445 -9.66 -29.17 17.14
N ILE A 446 -10.86 -28.63 17.20
CA ILE A 446 -11.09 -27.20 17.44
C ILE A 446 -11.25 -27.01 18.94
N THR A 447 -10.35 -26.23 19.54
CA THR A 447 -10.47 -25.76 20.91
C THR A 447 -11.08 -24.35 20.86
N ALA A 448 -12.21 -24.17 21.52
CA ALA A 448 -12.90 -22.90 21.56
C ALA A 448 -13.17 -22.45 22.99
N LYS A 449 -13.11 -21.15 23.23
CA LYS A 449 -13.71 -20.53 24.41
C LYS A 449 -15.13 -20.05 24.08
N GLY A 450 -16.10 -20.49 24.89
CA GLY A 450 -17.52 -20.13 24.80
C GLY A 450 -18.08 -19.83 26.19
N ALA A 451 -19.36 -19.45 26.28
CA ALA A 451 -20.01 -19.18 27.57
C ALA A 451 -20.40 -20.46 28.34
N GLN A 452 -20.34 -21.62 27.69
CA GLN A 452 -20.68 -22.91 28.28
C GLN A 452 -19.74 -23.98 27.74
N ALA A 453 -19.18 -24.80 28.64
CA ALA A 453 -18.33 -25.89 28.25
C ALA A 453 -19.13 -27.03 27.58
N GLY A 454 -18.53 -27.71 26.62
CA GLY A 454 -19.14 -28.82 25.90
C GLY A 454 -18.18 -29.49 24.94
N GLU A 455 -18.49 -30.72 24.54
CA GLU A 455 -17.73 -31.47 23.54
C GLU A 455 -18.70 -31.97 22.47
N PHE A 456 -18.34 -31.77 21.21
CA PHE A 456 -19.19 -32.03 20.06
C PHE A 456 -18.42 -32.80 19.00
N ALA A 457 -18.98 -33.92 18.55
CA ALA A 457 -18.47 -34.61 17.35
C ALA A 457 -18.94 -33.84 16.11
N LEU A 458 -18.00 -33.61 15.18
CA LEU A 458 -18.25 -32.88 13.93
C LEU A 458 -18.56 -33.86 12.79
N ALA A 459 -19.22 -33.38 11.74
CA ALA A 459 -19.73 -34.23 10.65
C ALA A 459 -18.60 -34.93 9.87
N GLY A 460 -17.46 -34.25 9.69
CA GLY A 460 -16.22 -34.76 9.09
C GLY A 460 -15.41 -35.68 10.00
N GLY A 461 -15.87 -35.90 11.24
CA GLY A 461 -15.26 -36.80 12.21
C GLY A 461 -14.22 -36.16 13.14
N GLY A 462 -14.00 -34.85 13.04
CA GLY A 462 -13.23 -34.08 14.02
C GLY A 462 -14.01 -33.79 15.31
N THR A 463 -13.38 -33.06 16.22
CA THR A 463 -13.94 -32.74 17.54
C THR A 463 -13.91 -31.24 17.78
N LEU A 464 -15.01 -30.70 18.31
CA LEU A 464 -15.06 -29.36 18.88
C LEU A 464 -15.13 -29.46 20.41
N VAL A 465 -14.15 -28.87 21.09
CA VAL A 465 -14.08 -28.76 22.54
C VAL A 465 -14.28 -27.30 22.93
N VAL A 466 -15.39 -27.02 23.60
CA VAL A 466 -15.71 -25.69 24.12
C VAL A 466 -15.38 -25.66 25.61
N THR A 467 -14.60 -24.66 26.02
CA THR A 467 -14.28 -24.35 27.41
C THR A 467 -15.02 -23.07 27.84
N ALA A 468 -15.32 -22.95 29.14
CA ALA A 468 -16.06 -21.80 29.71
C ALA A 468 -15.12 -20.72 30.27
#